data_AF-A0A167ACZ5-F1
#
_entry.id   AF-A0A167ACZ5-F1
#
_cell.length_a   1.000
_cell.length_b   1.000
_cell.length_c   1.000
_cell.angle_alpha   90.00
_cell.angle_beta   90.00
_cell.angle_gamma   90.00
#
_symmetry.space_group_name_H-M   'P 1'
#
loop_
_entity.id
_entity.type
_entity.pdbx_description
1 polymer ?
#
loop_
_entity_poly.entity_id
_entity_poly.type
_entity_poly.pdbx_seq_one_letter_code
_entity_poly.pdbx_strand_id
1 'polypeptide(L)'
;MIKTQPDSIEHYPRVSKIRVFNKFIGIPIAIVIFFMVQVYNQSLERVQQQFRLHPQKNDVLFINNFKITAEPRQVLYPYRIAKITKVDVEDQTLSFALSNLRYKNMSRVKRDFVVQRYLFNSYFDEKELKVPIKTMFDEEKVIKINRPFEPLDVENLHGDVEFDKSFEEVPRIK
;
A
#
# COMPACT_ATOMS: atom_id res chain seq x y z
N MET A 1 -38.08 -35.01 -49.97
CA MET A 1 -37.46 -33.70 -49.61
C MET A 1 -37.80 -33.44 -48.15
N ILE A 2 -36.90 -33.80 -47.23
CA ILE A 2 -37.14 -33.68 -45.78
C ILE A 2 -36.78 -32.25 -45.38
N LYS A 3 -37.77 -31.44 -45.00
CA LYS A 3 -37.54 -30.15 -44.36
C LYS A 3 -37.25 -30.40 -42.89
N THR A 4 -35.97 -30.48 -42.52
CA THR A 4 -35.54 -30.32 -41.12
C THR A 4 -35.69 -28.86 -40.74
N GLN A 5 -36.80 -28.52 -40.07
CA GLN A 5 -36.83 -27.31 -39.25
C GLN A 5 -35.82 -27.47 -38.10
N PRO A 6 -35.07 -26.42 -37.73
CA PRO A 6 -34.22 -26.49 -36.56
C PRO A 6 -35.14 -26.49 -35.34
N ASP A 7 -35.20 -27.62 -34.63
CA ASP A 7 -35.90 -27.68 -33.35
C ASP A 7 -35.33 -26.59 -32.43
N SER A 8 -36.18 -25.61 -32.15
CA SER A 8 -35.88 -24.50 -31.27
C SER A 8 -35.56 -25.05 -29.87
N ILE A 9 -34.64 -24.39 -29.18
CA ILE A 9 -34.05 -24.79 -27.89
C ILE A 9 -35.08 -24.74 -26.71
N GLU A 10 -36.38 -24.78 -27.00
CA GLU A 10 -37.46 -24.49 -26.06
C GLU A 10 -38.07 -25.72 -25.35
N HIS A 11 -37.57 -26.94 -25.58
CA HIS A 11 -38.21 -28.16 -25.07
C HIS A 11 -37.86 -28.59 -23.62
N TYR A 12 -37.23 -27.74 -22.80
CA TYR A 12 -37.00 -28.04 -21.37
C TYR A 12 -37.42 -26.89 -20.42
N PRO A 13 -38.73 -26.73 -20.14
CA PRO A 13 -39.26 -25.62 -19.35
C PRO A 13 -38.81 -25.61 -17.88
N ARG A 14 -38.35 -26.74 -17.33
CA ARG A 14 -37.80 -26.80 -15.96
C ARG A 14 -36.37 -26.26 -15.90
N VAL A 15 -35.55 -26.55 -16.91
CA VAL A 15 -34.15 -26.10 -16.99
C VAL A 15 -34.09 -24.60 -17.32
N SER A 16 -35.01 -24.10 -18.15
CA SER A 16 -35.11 -22.66 -18.44
C SER A 16 -35.56 -21.84 -17.23
N LYS A 17 -36.54 -22.31 -16.44
CA LYS A 17 -36.99 -21.64 -15.20
C LYS A 17 -35.89 -21.54 -14.14
N ILE A 18 -35.10 -22.60 -13.93
CA ILE A 18 -33.97 -22.58 -12.99
C ILE A 18 -32.89 -21.59 -13.47
N ARG A 19 -32.63 -21.53 -14.78
CA ARG A 19 -31.66 -20.58 -15.36
C ARG A 19 -32.11 -19.12 -15.24
N VAL A 20 -33.41 -18.84 -15.35
CA VAL A 20 -33.98 -17.50 -15.13
C VAL A 20 -33.97 -17.14 -13.64
N PHE A 21 -34.28 -18.08 -12.74
CA PHE A 21 -34.24 -17.86 -11.29
C PHE A 21 -32.82 -17.59 -10.77
N ASN A 22 -31.82 -18.34 -11.25
CA ASN A 22 -30.41 -18.08 -10.93
C ASN A 22 -29.91 -16.72 -11.46
N LYS A 23 -30.42 -16.26 -12.60
CA LYS A 23 -30.14 -14.89 -13.10
C LYS A 23 -30.85 -13.83 -12.24
N PHE A 24 -32.07 -14.11 -11.77
CA PHE A 24 -32.83 -13.23 -10.87
C PHE A 24 -32.21 -13.10 -9.47
N ILE A 25 -31.51 -14.13 -8.96
CA ILE A 25 -30.77 -14.07 -7.69
C ILE A 25 -29.37 -13.48 -7.88
N GLY A 26 -28.73 -13.71 -9.04
CA GLY A 26 -27.42 -13.16 -9.35
C GLY A 26 -27.39 -11.63 -9.41
N ILE A 27 -28.45 -11.01 -9.92
CA ILE A 27 -28.58 -9.54 -10.00
C ILE A 27 -28.56 -8.88 -8.61
N PRO A 28 -29.43 -9.23 -7.64
CA PRO A 28 -29.41 -8.64 -6.31
C PRO A 28 -28.09 -8.93 -5.57
N ILE A 29 -27.48 -10.11 -5.75
CA ILE A 29 -26.15 -10.40 -5.19
C ILE A 29 -25.09 -9.47 -5.78
N ALA A 30 -25.07 -9.29 -7.10
CA ALA A 30 -24.13 -8.39 -7.77
C ALA A 30 -24.33 -6.94 -7.32
N ILE A 31 -25.57 -6.50 -7.12
CA ILE A 31 -25.90 -5.18 -6.58
C ILE A 31 -25.36 -5.03 -5.16
N VAL A 32 -25.57 -6.02 -4.28
CA VAL A 32 -25.03 -6.00 -2.91
C VAL A 32 -23.50 -5.94 -2.92
N ILE A 33 -22.84 -6.77 -3.73
CA ILE A 33 -21.37 -6.75 -3.87
C ILE A 33 -20.91 -5.37 -4.37
N PHE A 34 -21.58 -4.82 -5.37
CA PHE A 34 -21.26 -3.49 -5.90
C PHE A 34 -21.38 -2.42 -4.81
N PHE A 35 -22.48 -2.41 -4.04
CA PHE A 35 -22.64 -1.48 -2.92
C PHE A 35 -21.58 -1.68 -1.84
N MET A 36 -21.22 -2.93 -1.50
CA MET A 36 -20.14 -3.21 -0.55
C MET A 36 -18.81 -2.67 -1.02
N VAL A 37 -18.46 -2.85 -2.30
CA VAL A 37 -17.23 -2.29 -2.88
C VAL A 37 -17.25 -0.76 -2.86
N GLN A 38 -18.39 -0.13 -3.17
CA GLN A 38 -18.53 1.33 -3.11
C GLN A 38 -18.35 1.87 -1.69
N VAL A 39 -19.03 1.29 -0.71
CA VAL A 39 -18.91 1.70 0.71
C VAL A 39 -17.48 1.50 1.20
N TYR A 40 -16.84 0.39 0.83
CA TYR A 40 -15.45 0.13 1.17
C TYR A 40 -14.50 1.17 0.57
N ASN A 41 -14.66 1.51 -0.72
CA ASN A 41 -13.82 2.53 -1.36
C ASN A 41 -14.00 3.92 -0.71
N GLN A 42 -15.24 4.32 -0.41
CA GLN A 42 -15.51 5.58 0.30
C GLN A 42 -14.89 5.59 1.71
N SER A 43 -14.94 4.46 2.42
CA SER A 43 -14.30 4.33 3.72
C SER A 43 -12.78 4.51 3.60
N LEU A 44 -12.14 3.89 2.62
CA LEU A 44 -10.70 4.06 2.37
C LEU A 44 -10.34 5.50 2.06
N GLU A 45 -11.12 6.19 1.23
CA GLU A 45 -10.90 7.61 0.91
C GLU A 45 -10.99 8.50 2.15
N ARG A 46 -12.01 8.29 3.01
CA ARG A 46 -12.14 9.03 4.28
C ARG A 46 -10.91 8.82 5.18
N VAL A 47 -10.42 7.58 5.27
CA VAL A 47 -9.21 7.27 6.05
C VAL A 47 -7.98 7.97 5.46
N GLN A 48 -7.82 7.97 4.13
CA GLN A 48 -6.73 8.73 3.49
C GLN A 48 -6.81 10.22 3.81
N GLN A 49 -8.00 10.82 3.72
CA GLN A 49 -8.21 12.23 4.05
C GLN A 49 -7.85 12.55 5.50
N GLN A 50 -8.25 11.69 6.44
CA GLN A 50 -7.87 11.83 7.85
C GLN A 50 -6.35 11.80 8.05
N PHE A 51 -5.65 10.88 7.37
CA PHE A 51 -4.18 10.83 7.44
C PHE A 51 -3.51 12.05 6.81
N ARG A 52 -4.08 12.62 5.75
CA ARG A 52 -3.58 13.86 5.13
C ARG A 52 -3.78 15.08 6.04
N LEU A 53 -4.92 15.16 6.74
CA LEU A 53 -5.24 16.25 7.67
C LEU A 53 -4.38 16.20 8.95
N HIS A 54 -4.09 15.00 9.42
CA HIS A 54 -3.32 14.77 10.65
C HIS A 54 -2.17 13.81 10.38
N PRO A 55 -1.11 14.25 9.68
CA PRO A 55 0.06 13.43 9.47
C PRO A 55 0.77 13.16 10.79
N GLN A 56 1.27 11.94 10.97
CA GLN A 56 1.93 11.50 12.19
C GLN A 56 3.31 10.90 11.89
N LYS A 57 4.18 10.92 12.89
CA LYS A 57 5.46 10.19 12.83
C LYS A 57 5.19 8.70 12.54
N ASN A 58 6.06 8.10 11.73
CA ASN A 58 5.98 6.72 11.25
C ASN A 58 4.85 6.41 10.26
N ASP A 59 4.08 7.41 9.82
CA ASP A 59 3.21 7.23 8.66
C ASP A 59 4.06 6.86 7.44
N VAL A 60 3.58 5.88 6.68
CA VAL A 60 4.26 5.37 5.48
C VAL A 60 3.60 5.96 4.24
N LEU A 61 4.38 6.70 3.47
CA LEU A 61 3.96 7.41 2.28
C LEU A 61 4.36 6.66 1.01
N PHE A 62 3.46 6.67 0.05
CA PHE A 62 3.69 6.17 -1.29
C PHE A 62 3.81 7.41 -2.16
N ILE A 63 5.02 7.76 -2.55
CA ILE A 63 5.30 9.04 -3.17
C ILE A 63 5.74 8.89 -4.61
N ASN A 64 5.50 9.94 -5.39
CA ASN A 64 6.19 10.20 -6.64
C ASN A 64 7.35 11.17 -6.36
N ASN A 65 8.53 10.61 -6.12
CA ASN A 65 9.72 11.37 -5.75
C ASN A 65 10.18 12.30 -6.88
N PHE A 66 9.93 11.94 -8.14
CA PHE A 66 10.22 12.82 -9.28
C PHE A 66 9.37 14.09 -9.24
N LYS A 67 8.06 13.98 -8.94
CA LYS A 67 7.16 15.13 -8.82
C LYS A 67 7.48 16.03 -7.62
N ILE A 68 8.17 15.52 -6.62
CA ILE A 68 8.58 16.27 -5.42
C ILE A 68 9.92 16.98 -5.66
N THR A 69 10.91 16.25 -6.16
CA THR A 69 12.30 16.74 -6.27
C THR A 69 12.66 17.33 -7.63
N ALA A 70 11.86 17.02 -8.66
CA ALA A 70 12.12 17.34 -10.06
C ALA A 70 13.47 16.83 -10.61
N GLU A 71 14.09 15.85 -9.95
CA GLU A 71 15.40 15.34 -10.38
C GLU A 71 15.29 14.45 -11.63
N PRO A 72 15.94 14.79 -12.76
CA PRO A 72 15.76 14.07 -14.04
C PRO A 72 16.07 12.57 -13.97
N ARG A 73 17.00 12.17 -13.11
CA ARG A 73 17.40 10.76 -12.92
C ARG A 73 16.27 9.89 -12.38
N GLN A 74 15.24 10.48 -11.79
CA GLN A 74 14.14 9.78 -11.15
C GLN A 74 12.96 9.51 -12.08
N VAL A 75 12.96 10.06 -13.31
CA VAL A 75 11.84 9.90 -14.27
C VAL A 75 11.54 8.43 -14.57
N LEU A 76 12.56 7.58 -14.67
CA LEU A 76 12.40 6.16 -14.98
C LEU A 76 11.87 5.33 -13.79
N TYR A 77 12.16 5.78 -12.56
CA TYR A 77 11.79 5.10 -11.32
C TYR A 77 11.24 6.12 -10.31
N PRO A 78 10.09 6.73 -10.62
CA PRO A 78 9.60 7.90 -9.90
C PRO A 78 9.03 7.54 -8.53
N TYR A 79 8.61 6.29 -8.32
CA TYR A 79 7.90 5.91 -7.11
C TYR A 79 8.83 5.39 -6.02
N ARG A 80 8.58 5.78 -4.78
CA ARG A 80 9.29 5.30 -3.58
C ARG A 80 8.33 5.16 -2.40
N ILE A 81 8.71 4.32 -1.46
CA ILE A 81 8.16 4.37 -0.09
C ILE A 81 8.92 5.47 0.66
N ALA A 82 8.23 6.24 1.48
CA ALA A 82 8.85 7.15 2.44
C ALA A 82 8.23 6.96 3.82
N LYS A 83 8.96 7.30 4.88
CA LYS A 83 8.48 7.23 6.27
C LYS A 83 8.59 8.61 6.88
N ILE A 84 7.51 9.11 7.47
CA ILE A 84 7.52 10.40 8.17
C ILE A 84 8.37 10.25 9.43
N THR A 85 9.43 11.04 9.55
CA THR A 85 10.34 11.02 10.70
C THR A 85 10.02 12.13 11.69
N LYS A 86 9.61 13.30 11.18
CA LYS A 86 9.23 14.48 11.99
C LYS A 86 8.08 15.24 11.34
N VAL A 87 7.15 15.71 12.16
CA VAL A 87 6.10 16.67 11.78
C VAL A 87 6.31 17.93 12.60
N ASP A 88 6.52 19.06 11.92
CA ASP A 88 6.74 20.36 12.55
C ASP A 88 5.54 21.27 12.29
N VAL A 89 4.68 21.39 13.30
CA VAL A 89 3.41 22.12 13.19
C VAL A 89 3.63 23.63 13.16
N GLU A 90 4.65 24.12 13.86
CA GLU A 90 5.00 25.55 13.90
C GLU A 90 5.51 26.02 12.53
N ASP A 91 6.46 25.28 11.96
CA ASP A 91 7.04 25.57 10.64
C ASP A 91 6.12 25.19 9.47
N GLN A 92 5.02 24.47 9.72
CA GLN A 92 4.16 23.85 8.70
C GLN A 92 4.96 22.95 7.73
N THR A 93 5.93 22.19 8.27
CA THR A 93 6.81 21.32 7.49
C THR A 93 6.82 19.89 8.01
N LEU A 94 7.22 18.98 7.14
CA LEU A 94 7.28 17.56 7.39
C LEU A 94 8.58 17.00 6.83
N SER A 95 9.29 16.22 7.65
CA SER A 95 10.47 15.48 7.23
C SER A 95 10.10 14.03 6.99
N PHE A 96 10.57 13.47 5.90
CA PHE A 96 10.49 12.04 5.64
C PHE A 96 11.80 11.45 5.16
N ALA A 97 12.06 10.22 5.57
CA ALA A 97 13.15 9.40 5.06
C ALA A 97 12.66 8.61 3.84
N LEU A 98 13.47 8.57 2.79
CA LEU A 98 13.15 7.87 1.55
C LEU A 98 13.66 6.42 1.61
N SER A 99 12.85 5.46 1.17
CA SER A 99 13.32 4.07 1.03
C SER A 99 14.46 3.96 0.04
N ASN A 100 15.47 3.14 0.31
CA ASN A 100 16.64 2.93 -0.56
C ASN A 100 16.27 2.46 -1.98
N LEU A 101 15.16 1.75 -2.12
CA LEU A 101 14.66 1.27 -3.41
C LEU A 101 13.84 2.33 -4.16
N ARG A 102 13.93 2.27 -5.50
CA ARG A 102 13.17 3.09 -6.44
C ARG A 102 12.38 2.19 -7.37
N TYR A 103 11.17 2.59 -7.72
CA TYR A 103 10.23 1.75 -8.43
C TYR A 103 9.67 2.44 -9.68
N LYS A 104 9.58 1.66 -10.76
CA LYS A 104 8.94 2.10 -12.01
C LYS A 104 7.41 2.13 -11.89
N ASN A 105 6.84 1.21 -11.10
CA ASN A 105 5.39 0.99 -11.02
C ASN A 105 4.92 0.93 -9.56
N MET A 106 3.74 1.52 -9.29
CA MET A 106 3.12 1.53 -7.97
C MET A 106 2.80 0.13 -7.41
N SER A 107 2.53 -0.86 -8.28
CA SER A 107 2.26 -2.23 -7.84
C SER A 107 3.44 -2.87 -7.12
N ARG A 108 4.69 -2.52 -7.49
CA ARG A 108 5.89 -3.02 -6.80
C ARG A 108 6.05 -2.37 -5.42
N VAL A 109 5.75 -1.08 -5.31
CA VAL A 109 5.72 -0.34 -4.03
C VAL A 109 4.72 -1.00 -3.08
N LYS A 110 3.49 -1.28 -3.54
CA LYS A 110 2.46 -1.96 -2.76
C LYS A 110 2.90 -3.34 -2.29
N ARG A 111 3.51 -4.14 -3.17
CA ARG A 111 4.03 -5.46 -2.81
C ARG A 111 5.09 -5.36 -1.70
N ASP A 112 6.07 -4.47 -1.85
CA ASP A 112 7.15 -4.35 -0.88
C ASP A 112 6.66 -3.77 0.46
N PHE A 113 5.60 -2.96 0.46
CA PHE A 113 4.89 -2.57 1.68
C PHE A 113 4.19 -3.76 2.35
N VAL A 114 3.53 -4.64 1.59
CA VAL A 114 2.85 -5.83 2.13
C VAL A 114 3.83 -6.81 2.76
N VAL A 115 5.05 -6.92 2.21
CA VAL A 115 6.16 -7.69 2.81
C VAL A 115 6.81 -6.95 4.00
N GLN A 116 6.21 -5.84 4.44
CA GLN A 116 6.58 -5.10 5.65
C GLN A 116 8.03 -4.58 5.68
N ARG A 117 8.63 -4.33 4.51
CA ARG A 117 10.00 -3.77 4.44
C ARG A 117 10.14 -2.43 5.15
N TYR A 118 9.04 -1.69 5.31
CA TYR A 118 8.99 -0.40 6.00
C TYR A 118 9.26 -0.49 7.52
N LEU A 119 9.26 -1.70 8.10
CA LEU A 119 9.57 -1.91 9.52
C LEU A 119 11.08 -1.86 9.82
N PHE A 120 11.93 -2.06 8.80
CA PHE A 120 13.38 -2.04 8.95
C PHE A 120 13.92 -0.62 8.70
N ASN A 121 14.70 -0.04 9.61
CA ASN A 121 15.28 1.29 9.37
C ASN A 121 16.34 1.26 8.28
N SER A 122 17.08 0.15 8.17
CA SER A 122 18.03 -0.10 7.06
C SER A 122 17.40 -0.02 5.67
N TYR A 123 16.08 -0.12 5.57
CA TYR A 123 15.36 0.06 4.32
C TYR A 123 15.25 1.52 3.88
N PHE A 124 15.44 2.48 4.79
CA PHE A 124 15.40 3.91 4.53
C PHE A 124 16.80 4.50 4.46
N ASP A 125 16.92 5.55 3.66
CA ASP A 125 18.10 6.40 3.60
C ASP A 125 18.10 7.31 4.84
N GLU A 126 19.29 7.56 5.42
CA GLU A 126 19.46 8.45 6.56
C GLU A 126 19.14 9.91 6.19
N LYS A 127 19.26 10.25 4.90
CA LYS A 127 18.98 11.59 4.43
C LYS A 127 17.48 11.88 4.42
N GLU A 128 17.06 12.79 5.31
CA GLU A 128 15.70 13.30 5.34
C GLU A 128 15.43 14.34 4.26
N LEU A 129 14.22 14.32 3.69
CA LEU A 129 13.69 15.37 2.84
C LEU A 129 12.65 16.18 3.61
N LYS A 130 12.91 17.47 3.80
CA LYS A 130 11.97 18.42 4.40
C LYS A 130 11.06 19.00 3.31
N VAL A 131 9.75 18.85 3.48
CA VAL A 131 8.73 19.40 2.56
C VAL A 131 7.66 20.18 3.33
N PRO A 132 6.94 21.10 2.68
CA PRO A 132 5.74 21.71 3.26
C PRO A 132 4.64 20.67 3.54
N ILE A 133 3.89 20.82 4.63
CA ILE A 133 2.75 19.93 4.95
C ILE A 133 1.71 19.93 3.83
N LYS A 134 1.54 21.06 3.11
CA LYS A 134 0.64 21.15 1.95
C LYS A 134 0.89 20.07 0.88
N THR A 135 2.12 19.54 0.79
CA THR A 135 2.45 18.45 -0.13
C THR A 135 1.65 17.17 0.16
N MET A 136 1.18 16.98 1.39
CA MET A 136 0.31 15.87 1.76
C MET A 136 -1.07 15.93 1.10
N PHE A 137 -1.52 17.08 0.57
CA PHE A 137 -2.81 17.19 -0.12
C PHE A 137 -2.68 17.01 -1.64
N ASP A 138 -1.46 16.98 -2.17
CA ASP A 138 -1.18 16.80 -3.59
C ASP A 138 -1.10 15.31 -3.91
N GLU A 139 -2.18 14.76 -4.49
CA GLU A 139 -2.30 13.33 -4.77
C GLU A 139 -1.35 12.85 -5.88
N GLU A 140 -0.81 13.75 -6.71
CA GLU A 140 0.21 13.39 -7.70
C GLU A 140 1.58 13.15 -7.04
N LYS A 141 1.83 13.82 -5.92
CA LYS A 141 3.08 13.70 -5.15
C LYS A 141 2.98 12.64 -4.06
N VAL A 142 1.92 12.67 -3.26
CA VAL A 142 1.65 11.73 -2.18
C VAL A 142 0.41 10.91 -2.56
N ILE A 143 0.66 9.75 -3.15
CA ILE A 143 -0.36 8.94 -3.81
C ILE A 143 -1.19 8.18 -2.77
N LYS A 144 -0.55 7.67 -1.72
CA LYS A 144 -1.22 6.95 -0.64
C LYS A 144 -0.45 7.12 0.67
N ILE A 145 -1.18 7.11 1.77
CA ILE A 145 -0.66 7.10 3.13
C ILE A 145 -1.17 5.84 3.83
N ASN A 146 -0.28 5.12 4.51
CA ASN A 146 -0.65 4.02 5.39
C ASN A 146 -0.11 4.30 6.78
N ARG A 147 -0.98 4.22 7.78
CA ARG A 147 -0.61 4.25 9.19
C ARG A 147 -0.57 2.81 9.73
N PRO A 148 0.61 2.24 10.04
CA PRO A 148 0.68 0.95 10.70
C PRO A 148 0.12 1.06 12.13
N PHE A 149 -0.57 0.02 12.61
CA PHE A 149 -1.27 0.06 13.90
C PHE A 149 -0.35 0.09 15.12
N GLU A 150 0.93 -0.25 14.96
CA GLU A 150 1.98 -0.13 15.99
C GLU A 150 3.33 -0.16 15.23
N PRO A 151 4.11 0.92 15.18
CA PRO A 151 5.44 0.87 14.61
C PRO A 151 6.39 0.25 15.65
N LEU A 152 6.32 -1.07 15.81
CA LEU A 152 7.40 -1.80 16.46
C LEU A 152 8.58 -1.78 15.50
N ASP A 153 9.62 -1.06 15.89
CA ASP A 153 10.90 -1.08 15.20
C ASP A 153 11.54 -2.46 15.43
N VAL A 154 11.42 -3.32 14.43
CA VAL A 154 11.87 -4.71 14.50
C VAL A 154 13.39 -4.77 14.71
N GLU A 155 14.15 -3.78 14.24
CA GLU A 155 15.60 -3.73 14.46
C GLU A 155 15.93 -3.43 15.92
N ASN A 156 15.19 -2.54 16.59
CA ASN A 156 15.40 -2.28 18.02
C ASN A 156 14.98 -3.48 18.89
N LEU A 157 13.92 -4.19 18.51
CA LEU A 157 13.50 -5.43 19.18
C LEU A 157 14.54 -6.55 19.10
N HIS A 158 15.33 -6.60 18.03
CA HIS A 158 16.39 -7.60 17.85
C HIS A 158 17.75 -7.14 18.38
N GLY A 159 17.97 -5.83 18.57
CA GLY A 159 19.16 -5.29 19.21
C GLY A 159 19.29 -5.67 20.69
N ASP A 160 18.16 -5.92 21.37
CA ASP A 160 18.10 -6.40 22.75
C ASP A 160 18.36 -7.92 22.87
N VAL A 161 18.39 -8.64 21.75
CA VAL A 161 18.94 -10.00 21.72
C VAL A 161 20.44 -9.84 21.52
N GLU A 162 21.14 -9.48 22.60
CA GLU A 162 22.55 -9.79 22.73
C GLU A 162 22.68 -11.29 22.46
N PHE A 163 23.02 -11.64 21.22
CA PHE A 163 23.65 -12.91 20.94
C PHE A 163 24.91 -12.89 21.78
N ASP A 164 24.80 -13.53 22.93
CA ASP A 164 25.83 -13.87 23.89
C ASP A 164 27.12 -14.14 23.12
N LYS A 165 27.94 -13.09 22.94
CA LYS A 165 29.26 -13.16 22.32
C LYS A 165 30.24 -13.73 23.34
N SER A 166 29.84 -14.79 24.03
CA SER A 166 30.71 -15.69 24.76
C SER A 166 31.22 -16.76 23.79
N PHE A 167 31.85 -16.32 22.70
CA PHE A 167 32.95 -17.13 22.17
C PHE A 167 34.10 -16.92 23.14
N GLU A 168 34.09 -17.68 24.22
CA GLU A 168 35.24 -17.88 25.08
C GLU A 168 36.46 -18.07 24.18
N GLU A 169 37.41 -17.15 24.30
CA GLU A 169 38.75 -17.33 23.79
C GLU A 169 39.30 -18.62 24.41
N VAL A 170 39.22 -19.72 23.67
CA VAL A 170 39.85 -20.98 24.06
C VAL A 170 41.34 -20.67 24.25
N PRO A 171 41.88 -20.78 25.48
CA PRO A 171 43.28 -20.48 25.70
C PRO A 171 44.10 -21.46 24.88
N ARG A 172 44.95 -20.93 23.99
CA ARG A 172 45.96 -21.73 23.30
C ARG A 172 46.89 -22.32 24.36
N ILE A 173 46.73 -23.60 24.63
CA ILE A 173 47.67 -24.38 25.44
C ILE A 173 49.01 -24.37 24.69
N LYS A 174 50.05 -23.82 25.33
CA LYS A 174 51.44 -23.93 24.90
C LYS A 174 52.00 -25.29 25.28
#